data_AF-X0B7G3-F1
#
_entry.id   AF-X0B7G3-F1
#
_cell.length_a   1.000
_cell.length_b   1.000
_cell.length_c   1.000
_cell.angle_alpha   90.00
_cell.angle_beta   90.00
_cell.angle_gamma   90.00
#
_symmetry.space_group_name_H-M   'P 1'
#
loop_
_entity.id
_entity.type
_entity.pdbx_description
1 polymer ?
#
loop_
_entity_poly.entity_id
_entity_poly.type
_entity_poly.pdbx_seq_one_letter_code
_entity_poly.pdbx_strand_id
1 'polypeptide(L)'
;MQAQLWVLNLMAPHKLSNLKAEDEIHYKLHSKYDDRVTYGVDHESYAYQLALDMNSAPGIADIWRITQTIHITSLYRLLIIWAFGAHFNTKFRLIGPWAWEGAMEVLVSEELWHTITRRPVLFGETLN
;
A
#
# COMPACT_ATOMS: atom_id res chain seq x y z
N MET A 1 4.65 -2.39 -9.39
CA MET A 1 5.64 -2.30 -8.28
C MET A 1 6.87 -3.16 -8.51
N GLN A 2 6.77 -4.37 -9.08
CA GLN A 2 7.95 -5.22 -9.36
C GLN A 2 9.06 -4.49 -10.16
N ALA A 3 8.68 -3.73 -11.21
CA ALA A 3 9.64 -2.93 -11.97
C ALA A 3 10.34 -1.86 -11.10
N GLN A 4 9.63 -1.25 -10.14
CA GLN A 4 10.21 -0.27 -9.22
C GLN A 4 11.25 -0.92 -8.30
N LEU A 5 10.96 -2.11 -7.77
CA LEU A 5 11.91 -2.88 -6.96
C LEU A 5 13.14 -3.25 -7.77
N TRP A 6 12.94 -3.77 -8.99
CA TRP A 6 14.03 -4.18 -9.87
C TRP A 6 14.94 -3.00 -10.23
N VAL A 7 14.38 -1.86 -10.64
CA VAL A 7 15.14 -0.64 -10.93
C VAL A 7 15.88 -0.15 -9.69
N LEU A 8 15.24 -0.17 -8.52
CA LEU A 8 15.86 0.25 -7.27
C LEU A 8 17.05 -0.65 -6.89
N ASN A 9 16.94 -1.97 -7.10
CA ASN A 9 18.03 -2.91 -6.90
C ASN A 9 19.25 -2.61 -7.79
N LEU A 10 19.00 -2.19 -9.03
CA LEU A 10 20.08 -1.84 -9.96
C LEU A 10 20.73 -0.49 -9.62
N MET A 11 19.91 0.52 -9.29
CA MET A 11 20.38 1.91 -9.18
C MET A 11 20.84 2.29 -7.77
N ALA A 12 20.24 1.71 -6.73
CA ALA A 12 20.52 2.04 -5.34
C ALA A 12 20.20 0.86 -4.40
N PRO A 13 20.94 -0.27 -4.50
CA PRO A 13 20.66 -1.48 -3.72
C PRO A 13 20.70 -1.25 -2.21
N HIS A 14 21.50 -0.28 -1.74
CA HIS A 14 21.59 0.09 -0.33
C HIS A 14 20.30 0.69 0.26
N LYS A 15 19.33 1.07 -0.58
CA LYS A 15 18.00 1.57 -0.15
C LYS A 15 16.97 0.45 0.01
N LEU A 16 17.27 -0.75 -0.47
CA LEU A 16 16.42 -1.91 -0.26
C LEU A 16 16.55 -2.40 1.17
N SER A 17 15.43 -2.86 1.73
CA SER A 17 15.50 -3.68 2.94
C SER A 17 16.03 -5.07 2.59
N ASN A 18 16.37 -5.85 3.62
CA ASN A 18 16.94 -7.17 3.42
C ASN A 18 15.86 -8.13 2.89
N LEU A 19 15.93 -8.47 1.60
CA LEU A 19 15.01 -9.39 0.93
C LEU A 19 15.19 -10.81 1.47
N LYS A 20 14.23 -11.28 2.28
CA LYS A 20 14.27 -12.64 2.84
C LYS A 20 13.38 -13.57 2.04
N ALA A 21 13.92 -14.72 1.63
CA ALA A 21 13.13 -15.77 0.99
C ALA A 21 12.02 -16.31 1.92
N GLU A 22 12.21 -16.16 3.23
CA GLU A 22 11.26 -16.53 4.28
C GLU A 22 9.91 -15.81 4.14
N ASP A 23 9.91 -14.58 3.60
CA ASP A 23 8.71 -13.75 3.49
C ASP A 23 7.75 -14.25 2.40
N GLU A 24 8.18 -15.17 1.52
CA GLU A 24 7.35 -15.73 0.45
C GLU A 24 6.05 -16.35 0.97
N ILE A 25 6.11 -16.93 2.17
CA ILE A 25 4.95 -17.58 2.82
C ILE A 25 3.80 -16.59 3.09
N HIS A 26 4.08 -15.29 3.18
CA HIS A 26 3.08 -14.28 3.55
C HIS A 26 2.20 -13.85 2.38
N TYR A 27 2.64 -14.07 1.14
CA TYR A 27 1.91 -13.66 -0.05
C TYR A 27 1.65 -14.79 -1.05
N LYS A 28 2.27 -15.96 -0.90
CA LYS A 28 2.02 -17.10 -1.78
C LYS A 28 0.61 -17.66 -1.55
N LEU A 29 -0.10 -17.97 -2.64
CA LEU A 29 -1.37 -18.66 -2.54
C LEU A 29 -1.15 -20.11 -2.09
N HIS A 30 -1.97 -20.56 -1.15
CA HIS A 30 -2.00 -21.96 -0.75
C HIS A 30 -2.64 -22.79 -1.86
N SER A 31 -1.81 -23.48 -2.63
CA SER A 31 -2.24 -24.42 -3.68
C SER A 31 -2.19 -25.85 -3.16
N LYS A 32 -3.15 -26.67 -3.58
CA LYS A 32 -3.10 -28.13 -3.41
C LYS A 32 -2.14 -28.73 -4.44
N TYR A 33 -1.65 -29.93 -4.15
CA TYR A 33 -0.72 -30.64 -5.03
C TYR A 33 -1.29 -30.87 -6.45
N ASP A 34 -2.60 -31.02 -6.58
CA ASP A 34 -3.30 -31.28 -7.84
C ASP A 34 -3.77 -30.00 -8.56
N ASP A 35 -3.49 -28.83 -8.00
CA ASP A 35 -3.87 -27.57 -8.64
C ASP A 35 -2.96 -27.28 -9.83
N ARG A 36 -3.56 -26.91 -10.97
CA ARG A 36 -2.82 -26.55 -12.19
C ARG A 36 -1.85 -25.38 -12.00
N VAL A 37 -2.11 -24.49 -11.03
CA VAL A 37 -1.31 -23.30 -10.74
C VAL A 37 -0.86 -23.34 -9.29
N THR A 38 0.45 -23.54 -9.10
CA THR A 38 1.11 -23.65 -7.79
C THR A 38 2.02 -22.47 -7.44
N TYR A 39 2.16 -21.52 -8.37
CA TYR A 39 3.02 -20.34 -8.27
C TYR A 39 2.23 -19.04 -8.07
N GLY A 40 0.93 -19.14 -7.81
CA GLY A 40 0.08 -17.97 -7.62
C GLY A 40 0.44 -17.22 -6.33
N VAL A 41 0.22 -15.91 -6.35
CA VAL A 41 0.39 -15.02 -5.19
C VAL A 41 -0.86 -14.19 -4.97
N ASP A 42 -1.17 -13.90 -3.71
CA ASP A 42 -2.20 -12.93 -3.37
C ASP A 42 -1.73 -11.53 -3.75
N HIS A 43 -2.53 -10.84 -4.56
CA HIS A 43 -2.12 -9.57 -5.17
C HIS A 43 -1.84 -8.49 -4.10
N GLU A 44 -2.71 -8.39 -3.11
CA GLU A 44 -2.63 -7.36 -2.07
C GLU A 44 -1.43 -7.60 -1.14
N SER A 45 -1.27 -8.84 -0.68
CA SER A 45 -0.15 -9.24 0.18
C SER A 45 1.19 -9.10 -0.55
N TYR A 46 1.24 -9.47 -1.84
CA TYR A 46 2.45 -9.34 -2.63
C TYR A 46 2.82 -7.87 -2.90
N ALA A 47 1.85 -7.02 -3.21
CA ALA A 47 2.09 -5.59 -3.38
C ALA A 47 2.58 -4.94 -2.07
N TYR A 48 2.03 -5.35 -0.93
CA TYR A 48 2.48 -4.89 0.38
C TYR A 48 3.91 -5.34 0.71
N GLN A 49 4.26 -6.60 0.44
CA GLN A 49 5.63 -7.09 0.61
C GLN A 49 6.62 -6.26 -0.24
N LEU A 50 6.30 -6.01 -1.52
CA LEU A 50 7.14 -5.15 -2.36
C LEU A 50 7.31 -3.73 -1.77
N ALA A 51 6.30 -3.21 -1.07
CA ALA A 51 6.41 -1.92 -0.40
C ALA A 51 7.36 -1.99 0.81
N LEU A 52 7.32 -3.06 1.60
CA LEU A 52 8.25 -3.31 2.71
C LEU A 52 9.69 -3.46 2.20
N ASP A 53 9.87 -4.21 1.12
CA ASP A 53 11.18 -4.44 0.47
C ASP A 53 11.84 -3.13 0.00
N MET A 54 11.03 -2.16 -0.41
CA MET A 54 11.47 -0.85 -0.87
C MET A 54 11.50 0.23 0.22
N ASN A 55 11.17 -0.11 1.49
CA ASN A 55 10.97 0.88 2.57
C ASN A 55 9.96 1.98 2.20
N SER A 56 8.91 1.58 1.47
CA SER A 56 7.84 2.44 0.94
C SER A 56 6.48 2.21 1.62
N ALA A 57 6.39 1.27 2.57
CA ALA A 57 5.18 1.04 3.34
C ALA A 57 5.06 2.06 4.50
N PRO A 58 4.12 3.03 4.45
CA PRO A 58 4.00 4.04 5.50
C PRO A 58 3.50 3.44 6.81
N GLY A 59 4.25 3.63 7.89
CA GLY A 59 3.83 3.31 9.24
C GLY A 59 3.02 4.42 9.90
N ILE A 60 2.56 4.18 11.13
CA ILE A 60 1.74 5.17 11.86
C ILE A 60 2.49 6.48 12.12
N ALA A 61 3.80 6.39 12.37
CA ALA A 61 4.65 7.57 12.59
C ALA A 61 4.83 8.40 11.31
N ASP A 62 4.95 7.75 10.15
CA ASP A 62 5.05 8.43 8.86
C ASP A 62 3.76 9.16 8.53
N ILE A 63 2.62 8.48 8.75
CA ILE A 63 1.31 9.10 8.58
C ILE A 63 1.16 10.28 9.54
N TRP A 64 1.49 10.12 10.82
CA TRP A 64 1.45 11.22 11.79
C TRP A 64 2.25 12.44 11.30
N ARG A 65 3.46 12.23 10.80
CA ARG A 65 4.29 13.31 10.26
C ARG A 65 3.64 13.98 9.03
N ILE A 66 3.09 13.22 8.09
CA ILE A 66 2.39 13.77 6.92
C ILE A 66 1.15 14.58 7.35
N THR A 67 0.46 14.11 8.39
CA THR A 67 -0.77 14.74 8.86
C THR A 67 -0.57 16.12 9.48
N GLN A 68 0.65 16.45 9.94
CA GLN A 68 0.98 17.76 10.49
C GLN A 68 0.98 18.88 9.44
N THR A 69 1.04 18.54 8.15
CA THR A 69 1.18 19.52 7.06
C THR A 69 -0.09 19.73 6.24
N ILE A 70 -1.23 19.12 6.61
CA ILE A 70 -2.45 19.09 5.79
C ILE A 70 -3.69 19.62 6.51
N HIS A 71 -4.71 19.96 5.73
CA HIS A 71 -6.03 20.32 6.23
C HIS A 71 -6.73 19.16 6.94
N ILE A 72 -7.56 19.50 7.94
CA ILE A 72 -8.32 18.55 8.79
C ILE A 72 -9.22 17.62 7.97
N THR A 73 -9.74 18.07 6.83
CA THR A 73 -10.58 17.22 5.96
C THR A 73 -9.77 16.14 5.23
N SER A 74 -8.58 16.48 4.74
CA SER A 74 -7.67 15.49 4.13
C SER A 74 -7.11 14.51 5.16
N LEU A 75 -6.97 14.94 6.41
CA LEU A 75 -6.49 14.13 7.53
C LEU A 75 -7.35 12.89 7.79
N TYR A 76 -8.66 13.07 7.99
CA TYR A 76 -9.54 11.94 8.33
C TYR A 76 -9.60 10.93 7.19
N ARG A 77 -9.63 11.42 5.94
CA ARG A 77 -9.63 10.56 4.75
C ARG A 77 -8.33 9.77 4.66
N LEU A 78 -7.19 10.43 4.81
CA LEU A 78 -5.88 9.78 4.77
C LEU A 78 -5.78 8.68 5.84
N LEU A 79 -6.21 8.94 7.08
CA LEU A 79 -6.17 7.97 8.17
C LEU A 79 -7.06 6.75 7.88
N ILE A 80 -8.29 6.96 7.43
CA ILE A 80 -9.23 5.87 7.11
C ILE A 80 -8.72 5.06 5.91
N ILE A 81 -8.25 5.72 4.85
CA ILE A 81 -7.70 5.05 3.67
C ILE A 81 -6.42 4.28 4.03
N TRP A 82 -5.57 4.87 4.87
CA TRP A 82 -4.36 4.19 5.33
C TRP A 82 -4.67 2.97 6.21
N ALA A 83 -5.64 3.04 7.11
CA ALA A 83 -5.97 1.93 8.00
C ALA A 83 -6.82 0.83 7.33
N PHE A 84 -7.81 1.22 6.53
CA PHE A 84 -8.87 0.33 6.03
C PHE A 84 -8.94 0.22 4.50
N GLY A 85 -8.19 1.05 3.78
CA GLY A 85 -8.12 1.00 2.32
C GLY A 85 -7.33 -0.20 1.81
N ALA A 86 -7.59 -0.55 0.55
CA ALA A 86 -6.77 -1.52 -0.18
C ALA A 86 -5.32 -1.04 -0.28
N HIS A 87 -4.41 -1.95 -0.61
CA HIS A 87 -3.00 -1.67 -0.86
C HIS A 87 -2.78 -1.01 -2.23
N PHE A 88 -3.39 0.17 -2.42
CA PHE A 88 -3.18 1.01 -3.59
C PHE A 88 -1.70 1.36 -3.74
N ASN A 89 -1.15 1.24 -4.95
CA ASN A 89 0.23 1.64 -5.24
C ASN A 89 0.51 3.08 -4.81
N THR A 90 -0.46 3.98 -4.96
CA THR A 90 -0.38 5.37 -4.54
C THR A 90 -0.07 5.52 -3.03
N LYS A 91 -0.56 4.61 -2.18
CA LYS A 91 -0.26 4.60 -0.73
C LYS A 91 1.23 4.40 -0.46
N PHE A 92 1.87 3.55 -1.27
CA PHE A 92 3.31 3.27 -1.18
C PHE A 92 4.18 4.33 -1.87
N ARG A 93 3.56 5.35 -2.46
CA ARG A 93 4.24 6.54 -3.00
C ARG A 93 4.14 7.75 -2.07
N LEU A 94 3.60 7.59 -0.87
CA LEU A 94 3.65 8.63 0.17
C LEU A 94 5.06 8.79 0.73
N ILE A 95 5.83 7.70 0.80
CA ILE A 95 7.19 7.66 1.34
C ILE A 95 8.11 6.74 0.53
N GLY A 96 9.38 6.75 0.87
CA GLY A 96 10.39 5.87 0.32
C GLY A 96 10.99 6.37 -1.01
N PRO A 97 11.77 5.51 -1.70
CA PRO A 97 12.57 5.90 -2.86
C PRO A 97 11.75 6.35 -4.07
N TRP A 98 10.48 5.93 -4.14
CA TRP A 98 9.54 6.25 -5.21
C TRP A 98 8.43 7.22 -4.73
N ALA A 99 8.69 8.00 -3.68
CA ALA A 99 7.76 9.00 -3.20
C ALA A 99 7.36 9.97 -4.32
N TRP A 100 6.09 10.36 -4.35
CA TRP A 100 5.54 11.26 -5.35
C TRP A 100 4.68 12.33 -4.69
N GLU A 101 4.94 13.59 -5.02
CA GLU A 101 4.27 14.75 -4.41
C GLU A 101 2.74 14.70 -4.55
N GLY A 102 2.23 14.22 -5.69
CA GLY A 102 0.79 14.09 -5.94
C GLY A 102 0.13 12.84 -5.31
N ALA A 103 0.90 11.95 -4.67
CA ALA A 103 0.37 10.69 -4.15
C ALA A 103 -0.71 10.93 -3.09
N MET A 104 -0.49 11.91 -2.23
CA MET A 104 -1.43 12.26 -1.17
C MET A 104 -2.74 12.81 -1.71
N GLU A 105 -2.68 13.74 -2.68
CA GLU A 105 -3.86 14.34 -3.32
C GLU A 105 -4.71 13.27 -4.00
N VAL A 106 -4.06 12.35 -4.74
CA VAL A 106 -4.75 11.21 -5.34
C VAL A 106 -5.35 10.30 -4.27
N LEU A 107 -4.62 10.03 -3.17
CA LEU A 107 -5.13 9.18 -2.09
C LEU A 107 -6.42 9.72 -1.52
N VAL A 108 -6.44 11.01 -1.15
CA VAL A 108 -7.59 11.64 -0.48
C VAL A 108 -8.68 12.14 -1.44
N SER A 109 -8.51 11.88 -2.73
CA SER A 109 -9.47 12.21 -3.77
C SER A 109 -10.83 11.56 -3.52
N GLU A 110 -11.88 12.17 -4.05
CA GLU A 110 -13.24 11.63 -3.94
C GLU A 110 -13.35 10.21 -4.52
N GLU A 111 -12.63 9.91 -5.60
CA GLU A 111 -12.72 8.60 -6.25
C GLU A 111 -12.23 7.45 -5.34
N LEU A 112 -11.05 7.61 -4.74
CA LEU A 112 -10.52 6.61 -3.81
C LEU A 112 -11.30 6.60 -2.49
N TRP A 113 -11.76 7.75 -2.01
CA TRP A 113 -12.62 7.85 -0.85
C TRP A 113 -13.93 7.08 -1.03
N HIS A 114 -14.60 7.25 -2.17
CA HIS A 114 -15.83 6.53 -2.50
C HIS A 114 -15.61 5.02 -2.65
N THR A 115 -14.44 4.59 -3.12
CA THR A 115 -14.12 3.15 -3.23
C THR A 115 -14.14 2.46 -1.86
N ILE A 116 -13.75 3.16 -0.79
CA ILE A 116 -13.77 2.62 0.57
C ILE A 116 -15.14 2.76 1.22
N THR A 117 -15.75 3.94 1.09
CA THR A 117 -17.03 4.26 1.76
C THR A 117 -18.25 3.62 1.11
N ARG A 118 -18.15 3.14 -0.14
CA ARG A 118 -19.22 2.37 -0.81
C ARG A 118 -19.50 1.01 -0.18
N ARG A 119 -18.75 0.56 0.83
CA ARG A 119 -19.01 -0.72 1.52
C ARG A 119 -20.26 -0.59 2.40
N PRO A 120 -21.42 -1.17 1.99
CA PRO A 120 -22.72 -0.87 2.59
C PRO A 120 -22.85 -1.33 4.05
N VAL A 121 -22.03 -2.28 4.50
CA VAL A 121 -22.09 -2.84 5.86
C VAL A 121 -21.45 -1.92 6.91
N LEU A 122 -20.52 -1.03 6.53
CA LEU A 122 -19.79 -0.17 7.47
C LEU A 122 -20.17 1.33 7.40
N PHE A 123 -20.64 1.82 6.24
CA PHE A 123 -20.85 3.26 6.01
C PHE A 123 -22.18 3.58 5.31
N GLY A 124 -23.09 2.62 5.21
CA GLY A 124 -24.30 2.70 4.36
C GLY A 124 -25.34 3.77 4.74
N GLU A 125 -25.35 4.28 5.99
CA GLU A 125 -26.38 5.25 6.43
C GLU A 125 -25.87 6.45 7.24
N THR A 126 -24.59 6.52 7.63
CA THR A 126 -24.13 7.48 8.66
C THR A 126 -23.29 8.66 8.16
N LEU A 127 -23.01 8.78 6.86
CA LEU A 127 -22.12 9.81 6.30
C LEU A 127 -22.72 10.67 5.18
N ASN A 128 -24.06 10.78 5.11
CA ASN A 128 -24.75 11.77 4.28
C ASN A 128 -25.07 13.05 5.06
#